data_AF-A0A3N6A3K4-F1
#
_entry.id   AF-A0A3N6A3K4-F1
#
_cell.length_a   1.000
_cell.length_b   1.000
_cell.length_c   1.000
_cell.angle_alpha   90.00
_cell.angle_beta   90.00
_cell.angle_gamma   90.00
#
_symmetry.space_group_name_H-M   'P 1'
#
loop_
_entity.id
_entity.type
_entity.pdbx_description
1 polymer ?
#
loop_
_entity_poly.entity_id
_entity_poly.type
_entity_poly.pdbx_seq_one_letter_code
_entity_poly.pdbx_strand_id
1 'polypeptide(L)'
;MGAQELTLHVYRDLSNRLAGEPDDGPSAWLAHRERLRVLREVLEDRAFQVSDWGGADDEKRTHELAEFVVQIIHDPTVQAAMLGAAVYAGKVIAKQVDNLAGHAVEKILDRLISGFKRKKIGDFWISFPDGSRIQLSPNSDVSISIRGGKPIEYHVDSPPVQDSADASSN
;
A
#
# COMPACT_ATOMS: atom_id res chain seq x y z
N MET A 1 15.80 2.83 -19.77
CA MET A 1 15.24 3.48 -18.57
C MET A 1 14.86 2.37 -17.61
N GLY A 2 15.33 2.39 -16.36
CA GLY A 2 15.03 1.33 -15.39
C GLY A 2 13.58 1.39 -14.92
N ALA A 3 12.96 0.24 -14.65
CA ALA A 3 11.72 0.18 -13.89
C ALA A 3 12.01 0.56 -12.43
N GLN A 4 11.12 1.33 -11.80
CA GLN A 4 11.23 1.57 -10.37
C GLN A 4 10.57 0.41 -9.63
N GLU A 5 11.32 -0.23 -8.74
CA GLU A 5 10.81 -1.30 -7.89
C GLU A 5 10.35 -0.75 -6.54
N LEU A 6 9.20 -1.23 -6.10
CA LEU A 6 8.64 -0.99 -4.78
C LEU A 6 8.44 -2.35 -4.11
N THR A 7 8.60 -2.39 -2.80
CA THR A 7 8.30 -3.59 -2.01
C THR A 7 7.02 -3.36 -1.23
N LEU A 8 5.99 -4.15 -1.52
CA LEU A 8 4.72 -4.12 -0.83
C LEU A 8 4.71 -5.22 0.22
N HIS A 9 4.26 -4.92 1.43
CA HIS A 9 4.12 -5.88 2.51
C HIS A 9 2.68 -5.83 3.02
N VAL A 10 1.98 -6.97 3.04
CA VAL A 10 0.55 -7.03 3.34
C VAL A 10 0.25 -8.15 4.33
N TYR A 11 -0.34 -7.78 5.47
CA TYR A 11 -0.85 -8.77 6.40
C TYR A 11 -2.13 -9.41 5.86
N ARG A 12 -2.33 -10.70 6.17
CA ARG A 12 -3.65 -11.32 6.05
C ARG A 12 -4.55 -10.80 7.18
N ASP A 13 -5.85 -11.02 7.05
CA ASP A 13 -6.74 -10.86 8.21
C ASP A 13 -6.34 -11.85 9.33
N LEU A 14 -6.17 -11.32 10.54
CA LEU A 14 -5.75 -12.05 11.74
C LEU A 14 -6.92 -12.31 12.70
N SER A 15 -8.16 -12.15 12.23
CA SER A 15 -9.38 -12.40 13.01
C SER A 15 -9.46 -13.82 13.59
N ASN A 16 -8.75 -14.80 13.01
CA ASN A 16 -8.63 -16.15 13.57
C ASN A 16 -8.11 -16.15 15.03
N ARG A 17 -7.16 -15.24 15.34
CA ARG A 17 -6.58 -15.13 16.69
C ARG A 17 -7.59 -14.64 17.71
N LEU A 18 -8.47 -13.72 17.31
CA LEU A 18 -9.56 -13.22 18.16
C LEU A 18 -10.58 -14.32 18.47
N ALA A 19 -10.71 -15.31 17.58
CA ALA A 19 -11.53 -16.50 17.76
C ALA A 19 -10.81 -17.65 18.49
N GLY A 20 -9.53 -17.49 18.86
CA GLY A 20 -8.73 -18.53 19.51
C GLY A 20 -8.29 -19.67 18.57
N GLU A 21 -8.34 -19.46 17.26
CA GLU A 21 -7.95 -20.45 16.26
C GLU A 21 -6.44 -20.35 15.92
N PRO A 22 -5.73 -21.47 15.75
CA PRO A 22 -4.32 -21.47 15.38
C PRO A 22 -4.05 -20.81 14.02
N ASP A 23 -2.80 -20.39 13.82
CA ASP A 23 -2.40 -19.64 12.62
C ASP A 23 -2.25 -20.48 11.34
N ASP A 24 -2.38 -21.81 11.44
CA ASP A 24 -2.47 -22.75 10.33
C ASP A 24 -3.87 -23.39 10.22
N GLY A 25 -4.84 -22.90 10.99
CA GLY A 25 -6.22 -23.36 10.97
C GLY A 25 -7.00 -22.96 9.71
N PRO A 26 -8.21 -23.53 9.50
CA PRO A 26 -9.07 -23.21 8.36
C PRO A 26 -9.28 -21.72 8.08
N SER A 27 -9.54 -20.89 9.09
CA SER A 27 -9.75 -19.44 8.91
C SER A 27 -8.48 -18.73 8.50
N ALA A 28 -7.32 -19.16 9.01
CA ALA A 28 -6.04 -18.60 8.62
C ALA A 28 -5.72 -18.90 7.15
N TRP A 29 -6.03 -20.12 6.69
CA TRP A 29 -5.93 -20.51 5.28
C TRP A 29 -6.88 -19.72 4.38
N LEU A 30 -8.13 -19.51 4.81
CA LEU A 30 -9.09 -18.68 4.09
C LEU A 30 -8.58 -17.23 3.96
N ALA A 31 -8.10 -16.63 5.05
CA ALA A 31 -7.54 -15.29 5.03
C ALA A 31 -6.28 -15.18 4.16
N HIS A 32 -5.41 -16.18 4.20
CA HIS A 32 -4.21 -16.26 3.35
C HIS A 32 -4.57 -16.25 1.86
N ARG A 33 -5.51 -17.11 1.44
CA ARG A 33 -5.97 -17.21 0.05
C ARG A 33 -6.76 -15.98 -0.39
N GLU A 34 -7.61 -15.44 0.49
CA GLU A 34 -8.38 -14.24 0.20
C GLU A 34 -7.48 -13.01 0.02
N ARG A 35 -6.42 -12.88 0.83
CA ARG A 35 -5.39 -11.86 0.61
C ARG A 35 -4.77 -11.99 -0.78
N LEU A 36 -4.31 -13.19 -1.16
CA LEU A 36 -3.73 -13.40 -2.50
C LEU A 36 -4.73 -13.02 -3.60
N ARG A 37 -5.99 -13.48 -3.49
CA ARG A 37 -7.04 -13.20 -4.46
C ARG A 37 -7.26 -11.70 -4.62
N VAL A 38 -7.41 -10.97 -3.51
CA VAL A 38 -7.58 -9.51 -3.53
C VAL A 38 -6.35 -8.83 -4.06
N LEU A 39 -5.14 -9.28 -3.72
CA LEU A 39 -3.92 -8.68 -4.23
C LEU A 39 -3.72 -8.90 -5.73
N ARG A 40 -4.13 -10.05 -6.28
CA ARG A 40 -4.18 -10.25 -7.74
C ARG A 40 -5.16 -9.29 -8.40
N GLU A 41 -6.37 -9.17 -7.86
CA GLU A 41 -7.39 -8.26 -8.36
C GLU A 41 -6.96 -6.78 -8.30
N VAL A 42 -6.34 -6.35 -7.20
CA VAL A 42 -5.95 -4.95 -7.01
C VAL A 42 -4.62 -4.59 -7.68
N LEU A 43 -3.72 -5.55 -7.90
CA LEU A 43 -2.41 -5.28 -8.50
C LEU A 43 -2.36 -5.58 -10.00
N GLU A 44 -3.48 -5.94 -10.61
CA GLU A 44 -3.63 -5.97 -12.07
C GLU A 44 -3.79 -4.55 -12.61
N ASP A 45 -2.73 -4.03 -13.24
CA ASP A 45 -2.78 -2.74 -13.93
C ASP A 45 -1.76 -2.65 -15.08
N ARG A 46 -1.91 -1.63 -15.94
CA ARG A 46 -0.92 -1.32 -16.97
C ARG A 46 0.20 -0.41 -16.46
N ALA A 47 -0.03 0.32 -15.37
CA ALA A 47 0.95 1.22 -14.77
C ALA A 47 2.01 0.50 -13.92
N PHE A 48 1.75 -0.73 -13.51
CA PHE A 48 2.67 -1.52 -12.70
C PHE A 48 2.41 -3.01 -12.88
N GLN A 49 3.42 -3.81 -12.58
CA GLN A 49 3.36 -5.27 -12.62
C GLN A 49 3.98 -5.84 -11.34
N VAL A 50 3.36 -6.88 -10.78
CA VAL A 50 3.98 -7.66 -9.70
C VAL A 50 5.00 -8.62 -10.30
N SER A 51 6.28 -8.46 -9.96
CA SER A 51 7.37 -9.32 -10.42
C SER A 51 7.62 -10.51 -9.49
N ASP A 52 7.29 -10.37 -8.20
CA ASP A 52 7.39 -11.44 -7.20
C ASP A 52 6.18 -11.40 -6.25
N TRP A 53 5.53 -12.56 -6.09
CA TRP A 53 4.40 -12.76 -5.18
C TRP A 53 4.82 -13.26 -3.79
N GLY A 54 6.10 -13.54 -3.60
CA GLY A 54 6.69 -13.96 -2.33
C GLY A 54 5.96 -15.14 -1.70
N GLY A 55 5.73 -15.07 -0.38
CA GLY A 55 5.01 -16.12 0.35
C GLY A 55 3.49 -16.12 0.17
N ALA A 56 2.92 -15.29 -0.73
CA ALA A 56 1.47 -15.19 -0.87
C ALA A 56 0.84 -16.35 -1.64
N ASP A 57 1.62 -17.07 -2.46
CA ASP A 57 1.21 -18.23 -3.24
C ASP A 57 1.57 -19.58 -2.58
N ASP A 58 2.07 -19.56 -1.34
CA ASP A 58 2.47 -20.75 -0.61
C ASP A 58 1.26 -21.66 -0.31
N GLU A 59 1.19 -22.80 -1.00
CA GLU A 59 0.12 -23.79 -0.81
C GLU A 59 0.34 -24.72 0.38
N LYS A 60 1.50 -24.65 1.05
CA LYS A 60 1.90 -25.57 2.13
C LYS A 60 1.79 -24.97 3.52
N ARG A 61 1.90 -23.66 3.65
CA ARG A 61 1.71 -22.96 4.93
C ARG A 61 1.10 -21.57 4.74
N THR A 62 0.41 -21.12 5.77
CA THR A 62 -0.07 -19.75 5.88
C THR A 62 1.08 -18.81 6.24
N HIS A 63 0.97 -17.57 5.77
CA HIS A 63 1.89 -16.48 6.12
C HIS A 63 1.09 -15.31 6.63
N GLU A 64 1.39 -14.85 7.84
CA GLU A 64 0.79 -13.63 8.41
C GLU A 64 1.08 -12.44 7.52
N LEU A 65 2.34 -12.24 7.16
CA LEU A 65 2.82 -11.19 6.27
C LEU A 65 3.28 -11.81 4.96
N ALA A 66 2.90 -11.21 3.84
CA ALA A 66 3.52 -11.51 2.55
C ALA A 66 4.21 -10.26 2.00
N GLU A 67 5.33 -10.49 1.34
CA GLU A 67 6.12 -9.49 0.66
C GLU A 67 5.96 -9.68 -0.86
N PHE A 68 5.80 -8.57 -1.57
CA PHE A 68 5.58 -8.52 -3.01
C PHE A 68 6.54 -7.49 -3.61
N VAL A 69 7.10 -7.79 -4.78
CA VAL A 69 7.87 -6.82 -5.53
C VAL A 69 7.00 -6.29 -6.67
N VAL A 70 6.81 -4.97 -6.72
CA VAL A 70 6.00 -4.28 -7.70
C VAL A 70 6.89 -3.38 -8.54
N GLN A 71 6.90 -3.61 -9.85
CA GLN A 71 7.61 -2.80 -10.84
C GLN A 71 6.67 -1.76 -11.43
N ILE A 72 7.03 -0.48 -11.32
CA ILE A 72 6.32 0.61 -12.01
C ILE A 72 6.78 0.63 -13.48
N ILE A 73 5.81 0.61 -14.40
CA ILE A 73 6.05 0.58 -15.83
C ILE A 73 6.13 2.02 -16.35
N HIS A 74 7.30 2.39 -16.87
CA HIS A 74 7.55 3.70 -17.48
C HIS A 74 7.16 3.71 -18.98
N ASP A 75 5.87 3.58 -19.29
CA ASP A 75 5.34 3.74 -20.67
C ASP A 75 4.74 5.15 -20.85
N PRO A 76 5.27 6.00 -21.76
CA PRO A 76 4.77 7.36 -22.04
C PRO A 76 3.25 7.46 -22.27
N THR A 77 2.64 6.44 -22.86
CA THR A 77 1.19 6.40 -23.13
C THR A 77 0.39 6.25 -21.84
N VAL A 78 0.91 5.47 -20.89
CA VAL A 78 0.31 5.29 -19.56
C VAL A 78 0.45 6.56 -18.72
N GLN A 79 1.56 7.30 -18.87
CA GLN A 79 1.79 8.56 -18.16
C GLN A 79 0.71 9.61 -18.46
N ALA A 80 0.32 9.75 -19.71
CA ALA A 80 -0.69 10.73 -20.14
C ALA A 80 -2.09 10.45 -19.52
N ALA A 81 -2.42 9.18 -19.25
CA ALA A 81 -3.71 8.80 -18.67
C ALA A 81 -3.78 9.03 -17.14
N MET A 82 -2.64 9.06 -16.45
CA MET A 82 -2.59 9.12 -14.98
C MET A 82 -2.70 10.53 -14.40
N LEU A 83 -2.31 11.56 -15.16
CA LEU A 83 -2.34 12.97 -14.73
C LEU A 83 -3.75 13.49 -14.36
N GLY A 84 -4.82 12.78 -14.71
CA GLY A 84 -6.20 13.20 -14.45
C GLY A 84 -6.80 12.74 -13.11
N ALA A 85 -6.15 11.83 -12.36
CA ALA A 85 -6.83 11.04 -11.31
C ALA A 85 -6.39 11.30 -9.86
N ALA A 86 -5.67 12.39 -9.56
CA ALA A 86 -5.12 12.61 -8.21
C ALA A 86 -6.18 12.99 -7.16
N VAL A 87 -6.50 12.04 -6.28
CA VAL A 87 -7.17 12.21 -4.99
C VAL A 87 -6.18 12.85 -3.99
N TYR A 88 -6.70 13.54 -2.98
CA TYR A 88 -5.92 14.45 -2.13
C TYR A 88 -4.72 13.81 -1.41
N ALA A 89 -4.80 12.54 -0.98
CA ALA A 89 -3.66 11.81 -0.42
C ALA A 89 -2.52 11.64 -1.43
N GLY A 90 -2.87 11.41 -2.71
CA GLY A 90 -1.94 11.37 -3.83
C GLY A 90 -1.18 12.68 -4.03
N LYS A 91 -1.75 13.84 -3.69
CA LYS A 91 -1.04 15.13 -3.84
C LYS A 91 0.14 15.30 -2.89
N VAL A 92 0.08 14.74 -1.68
CA VAL A 92 1.20 14.78 -0.74
C VAL A 92 2.28 13.79 -1.19
N ILE A 93 1.86 12.60 -1.62
CA ILE A 93 2.75 11.54 -2.11
C ILE A 93 3.44 11.94 -3.42
N ALA A 94 2.71 12.47 -4.38
CA ALA A 94 3.22 12.91 -5.69
C ALA A 94 4.13 14.14 -5.59
N LYS A 95 4.07 14.93 -4.51
CA LYS A 95 5.06 15.99 -4.25
C LYS A 95 6.39 15.46 -3.73
N GLN A 96 6.38 14.28 -3.13
CA GLN A 96 7.52 13.67 -2.44
C GLN A 96 8.24 12.63 -3.32
N VAL A 97 7.46 11.92 -4.13
CA VAL A 97 7.90 10.90 -5.08
C VAL A 97 7.87 11.51 -6.48
N ASP A 98 8.80 11.15 -7.37
CA ASP A 98 8.75 11.55 -8.78
C ASP A 98 7.31 11.41 -9.32
N ASN A 99 6.77 12.46 -9.97
CA ASN A 99 5.33 12.63 -10.25
C ASN A 99 4.68 11.37 -10.85
N LEU A 100 5.44 10.63 -11.66
CA LEU A 100 4.99 9.39 -12.29
C LEU A 100 4.84 8.23 -11.30
N ALA A 101 5.86 8.00 -10.48
CA ALA A 101 5.80 7.00 -9.43
C ALA A 101 4.77 7.38 -8.35
N GLY A 102 4.57 8.69 -8.12
CA GLY A 102 3.51 9.21 -7.25
C GLY A 102 2.11 8.71 -7.63
N HIS A 103 1.74 8.76 -8.91
CA HIS A 103 0.42 8.29 -9.36
C HIS A 103 0.28 6.76 -9.33
N ALA A 104 1.33 6.02 -9.65
CA ALA A 104 1.30 4.55 -9.54
C ALA A 104 1.12 4.12 -8.08
N VAL A 105 1.87 4.75 -7.17
CA VAL A 105 1.76 4.55 -5.72
C VAL A 105 0.37 4.91 -5.21
N GLU A 106 -0.18 6.06 -5.61
CA GLU A 106 -1.53 6.48 -5.24
C GLU A 106 -2.57 5.42 -5.63
N LYS A 107 -2.49 4.92 -6.87
CA LYS A 107 -3.41 3.89 -7.36
C LYS A 107 -3.26 2.56 -6.61
N ILE A 108 -2.03 2.17 -6.28
CA ILE A 108 -1.78 1.00 -5.43
C ILE A 108 -2.42 1.22 -4.05
N LEU A 109 -2.18 2.36 -3.42
CA LEU A 109 -2.72 2.70 -2.10
C LEU A 109 -4.25 2.70 -2.09
N ASP A 110 -4.90 3.36 -3.04
CA ASP A 110 -6.36 3.42 -3.13
C ASP A 110 -6.97 2.01 -3.19
N ARG A 111 -6.37 1.13 -3.99
CA ARG A 111 -6.87 -0.23 -4.13
C ARG A 111 -6.59 -1.08 -2.88
N LEU A 112 -5.43 -0.91 -2.24
CA LEU A 112 -5.11 -1.57 -0.97
C LEU A 112 -6.03 -1.08 0.18
N ILE A 113 -6.26 0.23 0.30
CA ILE A 113 -7.21 0.81 1.25
C ILE A 113 -8.61 0.23 1.01
N SER A 114 -9.03 0.09 -0.25
CA SER A 114 -10.30 -0.55 -0.60
C SER A 114 -10.38 -2.01 -0.11
N GLY A 115 -9.30 -2.79 -0.27
CA GLY A 115 -9.19 -4.15 0.26
C GLY A 115 -9.24 -4.21 1.78
N PHE A 116 -8.54 -3.29 2.45
CA PHE A 116 -8.50 -3.15 3.91
C PHE A 116 -9.89 -2.81 4.47
N LYS A 117 -10.57 -1.81 3.90
CA LYS A 117 -11.93 -1.40 4.33
C LYS A 117 -12.95 -2.55 4.21
N ARG A 118 -12.77 -3.45 3.25
CA ARG A 118 -13.58 -4.67 3.09
C ARG A 118 -13.16 -5.83 4.01
N LYS A 119 -12.16 -5.63 4.88
CA LYS A 119 -11.56 -6.65 5.76
C LYS A 119 -11.08 -7.89 5.01
N LYS A 120 -10.56 -7.69 3.79
CA LYS A 120 -10.04 -8.79 2.97
C LYS A 120 -8.52 -8.91 3.03
N ILE A 121 -7.86 -7.84 3.44
CA ILE A 121 -6.44 -7.78 3.79
C ILE A 121 -6.30 -7.04 5.12
N GLY A 122 -5.20 -7.29 5.83
CA GLY A 122 -4.82 -6.57 7.04
C GLY A 122 -4.10 -5.26 6.74
N ASP A 123 -3.39 -4.75 7.74
CA ASP A 123 -2.50 -3.62 7.60
C ASP A 123 -1.38 -3.91 6.59
N PHE A 124 -0.78 -2.84 6.05
CA PHE A 124 0.20 -2.98 4.98
C PHE A 124 1.16 -1.80 4.95
N TRP A 125 2.27 -1.98 4.24
CA TRP A 125 3.13 -0.86 3.88
C TRP A 125 3.83 -1.07 2.54
N ILE A 126 4.21 0.05 1.94
CA ILE A 126 5.00 0.14 0.72
C ILE A 126 6.37 0.71 1.12
N SER A 127 7.42 -0.02 0.81
CA SER A 127 8.82 0.39 0.98
C SER A 127 9.39 0.84 -0.35
N PHE A 128 10.13 1.95 -0.32
CA PHE A 128 10.78 2.55 -1.48
C PHE A 128 12.29 2.25 -1.45
N PRO A 129 12.98 2.22 -2.61
CA PRO A 129 14.43 1.95 -2.67
C PRO A 129 15.29 2.96 -1.90
N ASP A 130 14.80 4.18 -1.72
CA ASP A 130 15.47 5.23 -0.96
C ASP A 130 15.37 5.03 0.57
N GLY A 131 14.57 4.07 1.03
CA GLY A 131 14.27 3.79 2.44
C GLY A 131 13.03 4.50 2.97
N SER A 132 12.33 5.28 2.13
CA SER A 132 11.03 5.85 2.47
C SER A 132 9.96 4.75 2.57
N ARG A 133 8.87 5.03 3.31
CA ARG A 133 7.80 4.07 3.56
C ARG A 133 6.45 4.77 3.66
N ILE A 134 5.41 4.15 3.10
CA ILE A 134 4.01 4.50 3.34
C ILE A 134 3.35 3.31 4.03
N GLN A 135 2.73 3.52 5.18
CA GLN A 135 2.12 2.45 5.99
C GLN A 135 0.67 2.80 6.27
N LEU A 136 -0.23 1.82 6.15
CA LEU A 136 -1.56 1.86 6.76
C LEU A 136 -1.53 0.99 8.01
N SER A 137 -1.87 1.55 9.17
CA SER A 137 -1.94 0.83 10.45
C SER A 137 -3.28 0.09 10.61
N PRO A 138 -3.37 -0.88 11.54
CA PRO A 138 -4.64 -1.53 11.89
C PRO A 138 -5.74 -0.56 12.34
N ASN A 139 -5.36 0.63 12.84
CA ASN A 139 -6.28 1.67 13.29
C ASN A 139 -6.75 2.57 12.13
N SER A 140 -6.42 2.24 10.88
CA SER A 140 -6.74 3.06 9.70
C SER A 140 -5.98 4.39 9.65
N ASP A 141 -4.83 4.47 10.32
CA ASP A 141 -3.93 5.62 10.20
C ASP A 141 -2.93 5.35 9.08
N VAL A 142 -2.78 6.30 8.17
CA VAL A 142 -1.71 6.30 7.18
C VAL A 142 -0.55 7.12 7.71
N SER A 143 0.64 6.53 7.72
CA SER A 143 1.89 7.23 7.99
C SER A 143 2.81 7.19 6.79
N ILE A 144 3.47 8.31 6.50
CA ILE A 144 4.48 8.47 5.47
C ILE A 144 5.78 8.81 6.17
N SER A 145 6.76 7.92 6.09
CA SER A 145 8.10 8.12 6.62
C SER A 145 9.07 8.34 5.46
N ILE A 146 9.72 9.50 5.43
CA ILE A 146 10.77 9.81 4.45
C ILE A 146 12.11 9.62 5.13
N ARG A 147 13.09 9.03 4.43
CA ARG A 147 14.42 8.82 5.00
C ARG A 147 15.04 10.14 5.47
N GLY A 148 15.34 10.22 6.77
CA GLY A 148 15.93 11.41 7.40
C GLY A 148 14.94 12.56 7.65
N GLY A 149 13.67 12.38 7.34
CA GLY A 149 12.59 13.34 7.59
C GLY A 149 11.73 12.98 8.81
N LYS A 150 10.88 13.92 9.22
CA LYS A 150 9.82 13.68 10.21
C LYS A 150 8.67 12.93 9.52
N PRO A 151 8.11 11.87 10.13
CA PRO A 151 6.92 11.20 9.61
C PRO A 151 5.72 12.14 9.50
N ILE A 152 4.91 11.96 8.47
CA ILE A 152 3.62 12.62 8.26
C ILE A 152 2.53 11.58 8.54
N GLU A 153 1.52 11.92 9.33
CA GLU A 153 0.44 11.00 9.71
C GLU A 153 -0.92 11.60 9.41
N TYR A 154 -1.85 10.80 8.89
CA TYR A 154 -3.24 11.18 8.69
C TYR A 154 -4.17 9.97 8.81
N HIS A 155 -5.41 10.19 9.25
CA HIS A 155 -6.42 9.13 9.39
C HIS A 155 -7.22 8.97 8.08
N VAL A 156 -7.47 7.75 7.60
CA VAL A 156 -8.10 7.49 6.28
C VAL A 156 -9.49 8.12 6.15
N ASP A 157 -10.22 8.29 7.27
CA ASP A 157 -11.56 8.86 7.28
C ASP A 157 -11.61 10.32 7.80
N SER A 158 -10.46 10.95 8.04
CA SER A 158 -10.38 12.37 8.40
C SER A 158 -9.76 13.20 7.27
N PRO A 159 -10.25 14.42 7.00
CA PRO A 159 -9.47 15.36 6.22
C PRO A 159 -8.13 15.59 6.93
N PRO A 160 -7.01 15.68 6.19
CA PRO A 160 -5.70 15.82 6.81
C PRO A 160 -5.63 17.09 7.66
N VAL A 161 -4.95 16.98 8.81
CA VAL A 161 -4.61 18.12 9.65
C VAL A 161 -3.76 19.06 8.80
N GLN A 162 -4.29 20.25 8.50
CA GLN A 162 -3.47 21.30 7.90
C GLN A 162 -2.33 21.60 8.88
N ASP A 163 -1.09 21.39 8.44
CA ASP A 163 0.05 21.99 9.12
C ASP A 163 -0.25 23.49 9.21
N SER A 164 -0.49 23.97 10.43
CA SER A 164 -0.62 25.38 10.74
C SER A 164 0.78 26.03 10.69
N ALA A 165 1.42 25.96 9.53
CA ALA A 165 2.48 26.86 9.16
C ALA A 165 1.82 28.19 8.72
N ASP A 166 1.48 29.02 9.71
CA ASP A 166 1.58 30.49 9.67
C ASP A 166 0.81 31.09 10.84
N ALA A 167 1.45 31.07 12.02
CA ALA A 167 1.16 32.00 13.10
C ALA A 167 2.46 32.70 13.48
N SER A 168 3.02 33.47 12.55
CA SER A 168 4.12 34.41 12.80
C SER A 168 4.09 35.53 11.77
N SER A 169 3.11 36.43 11.91
CA SER A 169 3.01 37.79 11.35
C SER A 169 1.76 38.39 12.04
N ASN A 170 1.75 39.47 12.82
CA ASN A 170 2.63 40.61 13.09
C ASN A 170 2.48 40.99 14.58
#